data_AF-A0A9W4JSL1-F1
#
_entry.id   AF-A0A9W4JSL1-F1
#
_cell.length_a   1.000
_cell.length_b   1.000
_cell.length_c   1.000
_cell.angle_alpha   90.00
_cell.angle_beta   90.00
_cell.angle_gamma   90.00
#
_symmetry.space_group_name_H-M   'P 1'
#
loop_
_entity.id
_entity.type
_entity.pdbx_description
1 polymer ?
#
loop_
_entity_poly.entity_id
_entity_poly.type
_entity_poly.pdbx_seq_one_letter_code
_entity_poly.pdbx_strand_id
1 'polypeptide(L)'
;MPKLAHRPLACLSIRSWHIPRSTARFSARVQELDANELESSRSPSYVGQVHEILQSHGLLKINLKFPDESSSYLTQLISALSTSHGHGVPITHSSSRGWFWEVRPQSTAASASKSETSPPQNAPARSETSESFPWHTDCSYEESPPRFFALQVLHADACGGGTLSVMELSRLLPLLSATARKYLSRAEYRIAVPPEFIKKDDQRSIIGSLLTNPDDGLRFREDIITPLTPSAGQAFEELKSMLRSPEARSSTIPLSPEVLPSGSIVLVENRRWLHARNEVRDPMRHLRRVRWDARPFAETIPGYVASRYYPNQIGEIIKNRYQVVGKLGFGATSTVWLARDMEYRRYVTLKIFIKSTSLGQQLDDELNIYKRIGGTSQSHPGHKYVRSQIHRCLVHPPLWESVLAFLHRNPIRRLPTPVLVVVLHRLFLALDYLHTKCKIIHTDIRADNIMFSIADDSVFSDFEENELQDPSPKGVRWKVNLHFPGT
;
A
#
# COMPACT_ATOMS: atom_id res chain seq x y z
N MET A 1 -14.25 -52.86 -6.88
CA MET A 1 -15.27 -52.52 -7.91
C MET A 1 -16.44 -53.47 -7.74
N PRO A 2 -17.70 -53.11 -8.12
CA PRO A 2 -18.21 -51.87 -8.73
C PRO A 2 -19.34 -51.18 -7.90
N LYS A 3 -19.42 -49.85 -7.85
CA LYS A 3 -20.20 -48.88 -8.67
C LYS A 3 -21.73 -48.94 -8.55
N LEU A 4 -22.33 -47.81 -8.14
CA LEU A 4 -23.48 -47.09 -8.76
C LEU A 4 -23.84 -45.92 -7.81
N ALA A 5 -23.33 -44.70 -7.98
CA ALA A 5 -23.82 -43.65 -8.91
C ALA A 5 -25.32 -43.39 -8.77
N HIS A 6 -25.70 -42.23 -8.20
CA HIS A 6 -26.77 -41.34 -8.69
C HIS A 6 -26.69 -39.97 -7.98
N ARG A 7 -26.18 -38.95 -8.71
CA ARG A 7 -26.79 -37.60 -8.73
C ARG A 7 -28.07 -37.69 -9.59
N PRO A 8 -29.10 -36.84 -9.39
CA PRO A 8 -29.19 -35.53 -10.10
C PRO A 8 -29.80 -34.39 -9.22
N LEU A 9 -29.36 -33.12 -9.33
CA LEU A 9 -29.82 -31.98 -10.18
C LEU A 9 -30.64 -30.92 -9.40
N ALA A 10 -30.01 -29.75 -9.23
CA ALA A 10 -30.46 -28.34 -9.23
C ALA A 10 -31.90 -27.85 -8.86
N CYS A 11 -31.92 -26.55 -8.50
CA CYS A 11 -33.01 -25.53 -8.48
C CYS A 11 -33.82 -25.36 -7.18
N LEU A 12 -34.20 -24.18 -6.66
CA LEU A 12 -34.30 -22.77 -7.10
C LEU A 12 -34.01 -21.83 -5.89
N SER A 13 -33.26 -20.73 -6.02
CA SER A 13 -33.73 -19.36 -6.35
C SER A 13 -34.94 -18.87 -5.54
N ILE A 14 -34.70 -18.05 -4.51
CA ILE A 14 -35.71 -17.09 -4.01
C ILE A 14 -35.47 -15.75 -4.70
N ARG A 15 -36.41 -15.42 -5.59
CA ARG A 15 -36.52 -14.18 -6.34
C ARG A 15 -37.23 -13.11 -5.50
N SER A 16 -36.75 -11.88 -5.65
CA SER A 16 -37.57 -10.68 -5.89
C SER A 16 -38.34 -10.07 -4.71
N TRP A 17 -37.77 -9.00 -4.15
CA TRP A 17 -38.57 -7.82 -3.82
C TRP A 17 -38.55 -6.90 -5.05
N HIS A 18 -39.72 -6.66 -5.64
CA HIS A 18 -39.94 -5.64 -6.65
C HIS A 18 -40.41 -4.36 -5.95
N ILE A 19 -39.65 -3.28 -6.13
CA ILE A 19 -40.09 -1.89 -5.92
C ILE A 19 -39.82 -1.18 -7.27
N PRO A 20 -40.73 -0.32 -7.76
CA PRO A 20 -40.98 -0.12 -9.18
C PRO A 20 -39.81 0.49 -9.95
N ARG A 21 -39.76 0.18 -11.25
CA ARG A 21 -38.87 0.81 -12.23
C ARG A 21 -39.02 2.33 -12.19
N SER A 22 -38.00 2.99 -11.66
CA SER A 22 -37.70 4.38 -11.90
C SER A 22 -36.36 4.47 -12.62
N THR A 23 -36.28 5.37 -13.58
CA THR A 23 -35.19 5.64 -14.51
C THR A 23 -33.88 5.99 -13.79
N ALA A 24 -32.94 5.06 -13.63
CA ALA A 24 -31.57 5.41 -13.21
C ALA A 24 -30.53 4.36 -13.64
N ARG A 25 -30.01 4.47 -14.87
CA ARG A 25 -28.81 3.69 -15.31
C ARG A 25 -27.49 4.18 -14.69
N PHE A 26 -27.51 5.22 -13.85
CA PHE A 26 -26.31 5.83 -13.23
C PHE A 26 -26.01 5.39 -11.78
N SER A 27 -27.02 4.93 -11.02
CA SER A 27 -26.90 4.66 -9.56
C SER A 27 -25.98 3.48 -9.18
N ALA A 28 -25.61 2.60 -10.11
CA ALA A 28 -24.89 1.37 -9.78
C ALA A 28 -23.36 1.52 -9.63
N ARG A 29 -22.75 2.67 -9.94
CA ARG A 29 -21.28 2.82 -10.02
C ARG A 29 -20.62 3.54 -8.83
N VAL A 30 -21.37 4.32 -8.07
CA VAL A 30 -20.87 5.01 -6.88
C VAL A 30 -21.56 4.40 -5.67
N GLN A 31 -20.80 3.88 -4.72
CA GLN A 31 -21.37 3.39 -3.46
C GLN A 31 -21.85 4.58 -2.64
N GLU A 32 -23.05 4.49 -2.07
CA GLU A 32 -23.66 5.58 -1.30
C GLU A 32 -24.01 5.12 0.11
N LEU A 33 -23.78 5.99 1.10
CA LEU A 33 -24.26 5.84 2.47
C LEU A 33 -24.93 7.12 2.95
N ASP A 34 -25.94 6.97 3.79
CA ASP A 34 -26.61 8.09 4.44
C ASP A 34 -26.11 8.23 5.89
N ALA A 35 -25.61 9.41 6.24
CA ALA A 35 -25.31 9.78 7.61
C ALA A 35 -26.49 10.59 8.16
N ASN A 36 -27.31 9.96 9.01
CA ASN A 36 -28.53 10.58 9.53
C ASN A 36 -28.25 11.63 10.62
N GLU A 37 -27.12 11.48 11.33
CA GLU A 37 -26.72 12.34 12.43
C GLU A 37 -25.19 12.37 12.59
N LEU A 38 -24.68 13.37 13.31
CA LEU A 38 -23.23 13.54 13.52
C LEU A 38 -22.57 12.30 14.14
N GLU A 39 -23.22 11.66 15.10
CA GLU A 39 -22.73 10.48 15.81
C GLU A 39 -22.59 9.23 14.92
N SER A 40 -23.19 9.24 13.72
CA SER A 40 -22.96 8.18 12.71
C SER A 40 -21.47 8.03 12.40
N SER A 41 -20.69 9.13 12.46
CA SER A 41 -19.23 9.13 12.25
C SER A 41 -18.42 8.37 13.31
N ARG A 42 -19.03 8.04 14.45
CA ARG A 42 -18.40 7.32 15.57
C ARG A 42 -19.00 5.94 15.82
N SER A 43 -20.15 5.65 15.22
CA SER A 43 -20.80 4.34 15.34
C SER A 43 -19.91 3.24 14.75
N PRO A 44 -19.48 2.22 15.53
CA PRO A 44 -18.55 1.20 15.04
C PRO A 44 -19.07 0.43 13.82
N SER A 45 -20.37 0.15 13.74
CA SER A 45 -20.97 -0.56 12.61
C SER A 45 -20.97 0.29 11.34
N TYR A 46 -21.25 1.59 11.47
CA TYR A 46 -21.25 2.53 10.35
C TYR A 46 -19.83 2.80 9.85
N VAL A 47 -18.90 3.07 10.77
CA VAL A 47 -17.46 3.27 10.46
C VAL A 47 -16.87 2.02 9.80
N GLY A 48 -17.25 0.82 10.28
CA GLY A 48 -16.88 -0.44 9.65
C GLY A 48 -17.37 -0.55 8.20
N GLN A 49 -18.62 -0.17 7.92
CA GLN A 49 -19.14 -0.15 6.55
C GLN A 49 -18.38 0.84 5.66
N VAL A 50 -18.08 2.04 6.15
CA VAL A 50 -17.25 3.03 5.43
C VAL A 50 -15.89 2.43 5.09
N HIS A 51 -15.22 1.79 6.07
CA HIS A 51 -13.93 1.13 5.85
C HIS A 51 -14.02 0.06 4.76
N GLU A 52 -14.98 -0.86 4.86
CA GLU A 52 -15.14 -1.98 3.91
C GLU A 52 -15.40 -1.49 2.49
N ILE A 53 -16.25 -0.46 2.31
CA ILE A 53 -16.50 0.13 0.98
C ILE A 53 -15.22 0.76 0.42
N LEU A 54 -14.45 1.48 1.25
CA LEU A 54 -13.18 2.06 0.83
C LEU A 54 -12.12 1.00 0.48
N GLN A 55 -12.08 -0.13 1.19
CA GLN A 55 -11.18 -1.23 0.85
C GLN A 55 -11.56 -1.90 -0.47
N SER A 56 -12.84 -2.24 -0.62
CA SER A 56 -13.35 -3.01 -1.76
C SER A 56 -13.45 -2.17 -3.05
N HIS A 57 -14.09 -1.00 -2.97
CA HIS A 57 -14.42 -0.18 -4.14
C HIS A 57 -13.48 1.03 -4.29
N GLY A 58 -13.02 1.60 -3.18
CA GLY A 58 -12.16 2.79 -3.20
C GLY A 58 -12.86 4.08 -3.61
N LEU A 59 -14.19 4.08 -3.77
CA LEU A 59 -14.99 5.28 -4.01
C LEU A 59 -16.28 5.18 -3.20
N LEU A 60 -16.54 6.17 -2.36
CA LEU A 60 -17.73 6.26 -1.52
C LEU A 60 -18.28 7.68 -1.54
N LYS A 61 -19.59 7.81 -1.69
CA LYS A 61 -20.33 9.03 -1.43
C LYS A 61 -21.10 8.87 -0.12
N ILE A 62 -21.04 9.87 0.74
CA ILE A 62 -21.83 9.97 1.97
C ILE A 62 -22.77 11.16 1.82
N ASN A 63 -24.07 10.95 2.00
CA ASN A 63 -25.06 12.02 2.08
C ASN A 63 -25.27 12.40 3.55
N LEU A 64 -24.97 13.64 3.93
CA LEU A 64 -25.30 14.14 5.25
C LEU A 64 -26.78 14.55 5.27
N LYS A 65 -27.58 13.98 6.16
CA LYS A 65 -28.99 14.37 6.38
C LYS A 65 -29.14 15.49 7.42
N PHE A 66 -28.02 16.12 7.78
CA PHE A 66 -27.93 17.20 8.75
C PHE A 66 -26.89 18.24 8.27
N PRO A 67 -27.01 19.50 8.67
CA PRO A 67 -26.04 20.54 8.33
C PRO A 67 -24.71 20.30 9.07
N ASP A 68 -23.60 20.43 8.35
CA ASP A 68 -22.25 20.32 8.92
C ASP A 68 -21.27 21.30 8.26
N GLU A 69 -21.54 22.60 8.40
CA GLU A 69 -20.66 23.65 7.88
C GLU A 69 -19.29 23.69 8.56
N SER A 70 -19.14 23.03 9.70
CA SER A 70 -17.87 22.93 10.43
C SER A 70 -17.02 21.74 10.01
N SER A 71 -17.57 20.83 9.19
CA SER A 71 -16.93 19.56 8.82
C SER A 71 -16.58 18.67 10.02
N SER A 72 -17.38 18.76 11.09
CA SER A 72 -17.22 17.98 12.30
C SER A 72 -17.39 16.49 12.02
N TYR A 73 -18.32 16.12 11.13
CA TYR A 73 -18.56 14.72 10.77
C TYR A 73 -17.33 14.10 10.13
N LEU A 74 -16.74 14.76 9.11
CA LEU A 74 -15.59 14.23 8.40
C LEU A 74 -14.36 14.10 9.30
N THR A 75 -14.17 15.08 10.19
CA THR A 75 -13.11 15.04 11.22
C THR A 75 -13.27 13.84 12.15
N GLN A 76 -14.47 13.63 12.70
CA GLN A 76 -14.76 12.52 13.59
C GLN A 76 -14.63 11.16 12.90
N LEU A 77 -15.10 11.06 11.65
CA LEU A 77 -15.04 9.84 10.85
C LEU A 77 -13.59 9.41 10.58
N ILE A 78 -12.71 10.33 10.19
CA ILE A 78 -11.30 10.00 9.94
C ILE A 78 -10.60 9.58 11.23
N SER A 79 -10.90 10.24 12.35
CA SER A 79 -10.37 9.81 13.66
C SER A 79 -10.85 8.41 14.03
N ALA A 80 -12.13 8.09 13.83
CA ALA A 80 -12.69 6.77 14.10
C ALA A 80 -12.09 5.68 13.20
N LEU A 81 -11.90 5.97 11.90
CA LEU A 81 -11.21 5.06 10.97
C LEU A 81 -9.76 4.80 11.39
N SER A 82 -9.08 5.80 11.95
CA SER A 82 -7.72 5.65 12.47
C SER A 82 -7.68 4.72 13.69
N THR A 83 -8.53 5.01 14.69
CA THR A 83 -8.56 4.25 15.95
C THR A 83 -9.06 2.82 15.77
N SER A 84 -10.10 2.61 14.95
CA SER A 84 -10.79 1.31 14.84
C SER A 84 -10.26 0.43 13.70
N HIS A 85 -9.72 1.03 12.63
CA HIS A 85 -9.33 0.30 11.41
C HIS A 85 -7.88 0.56 10.95
N GLY A 86 -7.07 1.28 11.74
CA GLY A 86 -5.64 1.44 11.49
C GLY A 86 -5.30 2.34 10.29
N HIS A 87 -6.23 3.21 9.88
CA HIS A 87 -5.92 4.29 8.94
C HIS A 87 -4.89 5.25 9.57
N GLY A 88 -3.94 5.73 8.78
CA GLY A 88 -3.02 6.77 9.21
C GLY A 88 -3.71 8.13 9.39
N VAL A 89 -3.04 9.02 10.10
CA VAL A 89 -3.55 10.35 10.45
C VAL A 89 -3.72 11.27 9.21
N PRO A 90 -4.53 12.34 9.32
CA PRO A 90 -4.60 13.38 8.31
C PRO A 90 -3.25 14.03 8.03
N ILE A 91 -3.04 14.48 6.78
CA ILE A 91 -1.83 15.18 6.36
C ILE A 91 -2.10 16.66 6.07
N THR A 92 -1.13 17.51 6.38
CA THR A 92 -1.23 18.96 6.15
C THR A 92 -1.20 19.30 4.66
N HIS A 93 -1.92 20.35 4.26
CA HIS A 93 -1.92 20.84 2.88
C HIS A 93 -0.56 21.45 2.49
N SER A 94 -0.01 22.27 3.38
CA SER A 94 1.28 22.95 3.21
C SER A 94 1.93 23.16 4.58
N SER A 95 3.13 23.74 4.61
CA SER A 95 3.80 24.15 5.86
C SER A 95 3.01 25.20 6.65
N SER A 96 2.16 25.98 5.97
CA SER A 96 1.41 27.11 6.52
C SER A 96 -0.09 26.84 6.72
N ARG A 97 -0.60 25.69 6.26
CA ARG A 97 -2.03 25.36 6.30
C ARG A 97 -2.25 24.00 6.95
N GLY A 98 -3.31 23.90 7.75
CA GLY A 98 -3.71 22.68 8.44
C GLY A 98 -4.03 21.51 7.50
N TRP A 99 -4.48 20.40 8.08
CA TRP A 99 -4.83 19.17 7.36
C TRP A 99 -6.24 19.20 6.73
N PHE A 100 -6.98 20.28 6.98
CA PHE A 100 -8.31 20.54 6.45
C PHE A 100 -8.30 21.93 5.82
N TRP A 101 -8.67 22.06 4.54
CA TRP A 101 -8.58 23.35 3.85
C TRP A 101 -9.70 23.59 2.85
N GLU A 102 -9.89 24.88 2.57
CA GLU A 102 -10.90 25.39 1.67
C GLU A 102 -10.49 25.24 0.20
N VAL A 103 -11.42 24.73 -0.61
CA VAL A 103 -11.30 24.64 -2.06
C VAL A 103 -12.38 25.54 -2.66
N ARG A 104 -12.01 26.82 -2.80
CA ARG A 104 -12.84 27.90 -3.34
C ARG A 104 -12.07 28.62 -4.46
N PRO A 105 -12.74 29.09 -5.52
CA PRO A 105 -12.12 29.97 -6.49
C PRO A 105 -11.67 31.26 -5.78
N GLN A 106 -10.39 31.61 -5.89
CA GLN A 106 -9.93 32.91 -5.41
C GLN A 106 -10.36 34.00 -6.40
N SER A 107 -10.91 35.10 -5.87
CA SER A 107 -11.19 36.31 -6.66
C SER A 107 -9.91 36.81 -7.31
N THR A 108 -9.97 37.19 -8.59
CA THR A 108 -8.87 37.78 -9.37
C THR A 108 -8.29 39.03 -8.70
N ALA A 109 -9.05 39.73 -7.85
CA ALA A 109 -8.58 40.86 -7.06
C ALA A 109 -7.67 40.45 -5.89
N ALA A 110 -7.87 39.26 -5.30
CA ALA A 110 -7.01 38.74 -4.25
C ALA A 110 -5.66 38.22 -4.80
N SER A 111 -5.66 37.67 -6.02
CA SER A 111 -4.42 37.31 -6.73
C SER A 111 -3.63 38.54 -7.21
N ALA A 112 -4.32 39.64 -7.58
CA ALA A 112 -3.67 40.88 -8.00
C ALA A 112 -3.02 41.67 -6.84
N SER A 113 -3.39 41.38 -5.59
CA SER A 113 -2.78 41.99 -4.40
C SER A 113 -1.45 41.34 -3.96
N LYS A 114 -1.06 40.22 -4.57
CA LYS A 114 0.23 39.58 -4.34
C LYS A 114 1.21 40.09 -5.40
N SER A 115 2.02 41.07 -5.01
CA SER A 115 3.21 41.51 -5.75
C SER A 115 4.01 40.29 -6.25
N GLU A 116 4.60 40.41 -7.45
CA GLU A 116 5.58 39.48 -8.03
C GLU A 116 6.78 39.15 -7.10
N THR A 117 6.89 39.83 -5.94
CA THR A 117 7.88 39.60 -4.89
C THR A 117 7.43 38.66 -3.76
N SER A 118 6.21 38.12 -3.81
CA SER A 118 5.71 37.20 -2.78
C SER A 118 6.45 35.85 -2.87
N PRO A 119 6.99 35.28 -1.78
CA PRO A 119 7.69 34.00 -1.84
C PRO A 119 6.78 32.88 -2.39
N PRO A 120 7.32 31.95 -3.20
CA PRO A 120 6.55 30.93 -3.95
C PRO A 120 5.65 30.04 -3.08
N GLN A 121 5.90 29.98 -1.76
CA GLN A 121 5.12 29.23 -0.78
C GLN A 121 3.71 29.79 -0.52
N ASN A 122 3.37 30.98 -1.03
CA ASN A 122 2.06 31.62 -0.88
C ASN A 122 1.22 31.62 -2.17
N ALA A 123 1.68 30.98 -3.25
CA ALA A 123 0.89 30.83 -4.47
C ALA A 123 -0.34 29.91 -4.22
N PRO A 124 -1.51 30.21 -4.83
CA PRO A 124 -2.66 29.32 -4.72
C PRO A 124 -2.36 27.97 -5.37
N ALA A 125 -2.74 26.88 -4.70
CA ALA A 125 -2.67 25.56 -5.30
C ALA A 125 -3.60 25.46 -6.51
N ARG A 126 -3.30 24.60 -7.51
CA ARG A 126 -4.19 24.41 -8.69
C ARG A 126 -5.65 24.10 -8.31
N SER A 127 -5.90 23.45 -7.17
CA SER A 127 -7.27 23.20 -6.70
C SER A 127 -8.05 24.47 -6.34
N GLU A 128 -7.35 25.57 -6.06
CA GLU A 128 -7.89 26.88 -5.65
C GLU A 128 -8.00 27.86 -6.83
N THR A 129 -7.50 27.50 -8.01
CA THR A 129 -7.67 28.29 -9.23
C THR A 129 -8.99 27.92 -9.93
N SER A 130 -9.42 28.75 -10.87
CA SER A 130 -10.60 28.49 -11.72
C SER A 130 -10.28 27.60 -12.94
N GLU A 131 -9.01 27.38 -13.24
CA GLU A 131 -8.55 26.63 -14.43
C GLU A 131 -8.90 25.14 -14.39
N SER A 132 -8.96 24.46 -15.53
CA SER A 132 -9.11 23.01 -15.50
C SER A 132 -7.93 22.33 -14.78
N PHE A 133 -8.23 21.26 -14.05
CA PHE A 133 -7.22 20.39 -13.45
C PHE A 133 -7.28 19.02 -14.13
N PRO A 134 -6.29 18.70 -15.00
CA PRO A 134 -6.23 17.41 -15.68
C PRO A 134 -6.17 16.20 -14.74
N TRP A 135 -6.27 15.00 -15.31
CA TRP A 135 -6.20 13.74 -14.57
C TRP A 135 -4.96 13.64 -13.71
N HIS A 136 -5.15 13.39 -12.42
CA HIS A 136 -4.07 13.24 -11.46
C HIS A 136 -4.48 12.40 -10.23
N THR A 137 -3.46 12.05 -9.46
CA THR A 137 -3.55 11.59 -8.07
C THR A 137 -3.00 12.68 -7.16
N ASP A 138 -3.60 12.85 -5.98
CA ASP A 138 -3.18 13.84 -4.99
C ASP A 138 -1.76 13.55 -4.47
N CYS A 139 -0.97 14.62 -4.31
CA CYS A 139 0.41 14.57 -3.79
C CYS A 139 1.29 13.53 -4.48
N SER A 140 1.15 13.37 -5.81
CA SER A 140 1.94 12.44 -6.61
C SER A 140 3.44 12.70 -6.58
N TYR A 141 3.91 13.82 -6.02
CA TYR A 141 5.31 14.18 -5.81
C TYR A 141 5.90 13.79 -4.44
N GLU A 142 5.09 13.30 -3.49
CA GLU A 142 5.55 12.94 -2.13
C GLU A 142 6.05 11.49 -2.06
N GLU A 143 7.09 11.15 -1.30
CA GLU A 143 7.51 9.73 -1.17
C GLU A 143 6.38 8.83 -0.63
N SER A 144 5.56 9.40 0.26
CA SER A 144 4.38 8.77 0.83
C SER A 144 3.10 9.56 0.50
N PRO A 145 2.53 9.40 -0.70
CA PRO A 145 1.26 10.03 -1.05
C PRO A 145 0.14 9.57 -0.10
N PRO A 146 -0.92 10.38 0.09
CA PRO A 146 -2.09 9.95 0.82
C PRO A 146 -2.73 8.76 0.11
N ARG A 147 -3.16 7.78 0.89
CA ARG A 147 -3.95 6.67 0.38
C ARG A 147 -5.37 7.10 0.04
N PHE A 148 -5.92 8.04 0.81
CA PHE A 148 -7.27 8.55 0.58
C PHE A 148 -7.32 10.08 0.64
N PHE A 149 -8.27 10.63 -0.10
CA PHE A 149 -8.71 12.01 0.08
C PHE A 149 -10.23 12.07 0.12
N ALA A 150 -10.75 13.15 0.70
CA ALA A 150 -12.17 13.43 0.71
C ALA A 150 -12.47 14.89 0.36
N LEU A 151 -13.64 15.10 -0.23
CA LEU A 151 -14.20 16.40 -0.55
C LEU A 151 -15.61 16.51 0.03
N GLN A 152 -15.82 17.43 0.96
CA GLN A 152 -17.14 17.82 1.43
C GLN A 152 -17.67 18.99 0.59
N VAL A 153 -18.87 18.84 0.05
CA VAL A 153 -19.59 19.86 -0.71
C VAL A 153 -20.38 20.74 0.25
N LEU A 154 -19.93 21.98 0.44
CA LEU A 154 -20.63 22.98 1.24
C LEU A 154 -21.54 23.84 0.34
N HIS A 155 -21.05 24.20 -0.84
CA HIS A 155 -21.84 24.81 -1.90
C HIS A 155 -21.50 24.14 -3.23
N ALA A 156 -22.46 23.40 -3.79
CA ALA A 156 -22.33 22.80 -5.12
C ALA A 156 -22.23 23.87 -6.21
N ASP A 157 -21.71 23.49 -7.38
CA ASP A 157 -21.67 24.39 -8.54
C ASP A 157 -23.10 24.66 -9.06
N ALA A 158 -23.41 25.93 -9.30
CA ALA A 158 -24.70 26.36 -9.88
C ALA A 158 -24.55 27.08 -11.23
N CYS A 159 -23.32 27.33 -11.70
CA CYS A 159 -23.07 28.12 -12.92
C CYS A 159 -22.58 27.28 -14.12
N GLY A 160 -22.50 25.96 -14.00
CA GLY A 160 -22.02 25.08 -15.04
C GLY A 160 -20.49 25.11 -15.13
N GLY A 161 -19.84 24.13 -14.53
CA GLY A 161 -18.39 24.02 -14.44
C GLY A 161 -18.01 23.27 -13.17
N GLY A 162 -16.73 23.30 -12.82
CA GLY A 162 -16.20 22.71 -11.58
C GLY A 162 -16.55 21.24 -11.34
N THR A 163 -17.00 20.51 -12.35
CA THR A 163 -17.41 19.12 -12.29
C THR A 163 -16.19 18.28 -11.96
N LEU A 164 -16.24 17.63 -10.80
CA LEU A 164 -15.26 16.63 -10.43
C LEU A 164 -15.55 15.37 -11.26
N SER A 165 -14.55 14.86 -11.97
CA SER A 165 -14.63 13.56 -12.64
C SER A 165 -13.66 12.61 -11.97
N VAL A 166 -14.06 11.35 -11.80
CA VAL A 166 -13.19 10.28 -11.30
C VAL A 166 -13.10 9.14 -12.31
N MET A 167 -11.96 8.46 -12.39
CA MET A 167 -11.73 7.36 -13.34
C MET A 167 -11.15 6.16 -12.61
N GLU A 168 -11.82 5.01 -12.71
CA GLU A 168 -11.37 3.76 -12.08
C GLU A 168 -10.22 3.14 -12.88
N LEU A 169 -9.12 2.82 -12.20
CA LEU A 169 -7.92 2.29 -12.84
C LEU A 169 -7.85 0.76 -12.90
N SER A 170 -8.66 0.06 -12.08
CA SER A 170 -8.65 -1.41 -11.95
C SER A 170 -8.90 -2.14 -13.29
N ARG A 171 -9.64 -1.51 -14.20
CA ARG A 171 -9.95 -2.04 -15.54
C ARG A 171 -9.00 -1.57 -16.62
N LEU A 172 -8.21 -0.53 -16.33
CA LEU A 172 -7.39 0.18 -17.29
C LEU A 172 -5.93 -0.25 -17.23
N LEU A 173 -5.35 -0.34 -16.04
CA LEU A 173 -3.95 -0.73 -15.85
C LEU A 173 -3.64 -2.16 -16.33
N PRO A 174 -4.56 -3.15 -16.22
CA PRO A 174 -4.36 -4.47 -16.83
C PRO A 174 -4.27 -4.46 -18.37
N LEU A 175 -4.76 -3.41 -19.04
CA LEU A 175 -4.69 -3.27 -20.50
C LEU A 175 -3.32 -2.82 -21.01
N LEU A 176 -2.46 -2.31 -20.12
CA LEU A 176 -1.08 -1.96 -20.46
C LEU A 176 -0.29 -3.21 -20.85
N SER A 177 0.64 -3.06 -21.77
CA SER A 177 1.57 -4.11 -22.16
C SER A 177 2.42 -4.54 -20.95
N ALA A 178 2.84 -5.80 -20.92
CA ALA A 178 3.75 -6.31 -19.88
C ALA A 178 5.05 -5.48 -19.82
N THR A 179 5.51 -4.98 -20.97
CA THR A 179 6.65 -4.07 -21.09
C THR A 179 6.37 -2.73 -20.43
N ALA A 180 5.23 -2.09 -20.71
CA ALA A 180 4.88 -0.83 -20.08
C ALA A 180 4.73 -0.96 -18.56
N ARG A 181 3.99 -1.98 -18.08
CA ARG A 181 3.86 -2.24 -16.63
C ARG A 181 5.23 -2.43 -15.95
N LYS A 182 6.14 -3.17 -16.58
CA LYS A 182 7.51 -3.37 -16.08
C LYS A 182 8.25 -2.05 -15.91
N TYR A 183 8.24 -1.16 -16.90
CA TYR A 183 8.99 0.09 -16.83
C TYR A 183 8.29 1.15 -15.98
N LEU A 184 6.95 1.22 -15.98
CA LEU A 184 6.18 2.08 -15.08
C LEU A 184 6.40 1.72 -13.60
N SER A 185 6.69 0.46 -13.29
CA SER A 185 6.96 -0.02 -11.92
C SER A 185 8.41 0.20 -11.45
N ARG A 186 9.30 0.71 -12.31
CA ARG A 186 10.69 1.00 -11.94
C ARG A 186 10.86 2.43 -11.49
N ALA A 187 11.86 2.66 -10.63
CA ALA A 187 12.29 3.99 -10.21
C ALA A 187 13.06 4.73 -11.31
N GLU A 188 12.41 4.94 -12.46
CA GLU A 188 12.97 5.55 -13.67
C GLU A 188 12.24 6.86 -14.04
N TYR A 189 11.53 7.47 -13.10
CA TYR A 189 10.80 8.74 -13.30
C TYR A 189 11.23 9.77 -12.26
N ARG A 190 11.64 10.95 -12.73
CA ARG A 190 11.76 12.14 -11.88
C ARG A 190 10.39 12.78 -11.76
N ILE A 191 9.96 13.05 -10.53
CA ILE A 191 8.67 13.66 -10.22
C ILE A 191 8.95 14.97 -9.49
N ALA A 192 8.71 16.10 -10.16
CA ALA A 192 8.98 17.42 -9.62
C ALA A 192 7.98 17.78 -8.51
N VAL A 193 8.47 18.39 -7.44
CA VAL A 193 7.60 19.03 -6.44
C VAL A 193 7.12 20.35 -7.06
N PRO A 194 5.81 20.58 -7.19
CA PRO A 194 5.31 21.84 -7.72
C PRO A 194 5.80 23.03 -6.86
N PRO A 195 6.12 24.19 -7.47
CA PRO A 195 6.72 25.32 -6.77
C PRO A 195 5.98 25.74 -5.50
N GLU A 196 4.65 25.69 -5.54
CA GLU A 196 3.75 26.05 -4.44
C GLU A 196 3.83 25.10 -3.23
N PHE A 197 4.45 23.92 -3.38
CA PHE A 197 4.60 22.90 -2.33
C PHE A 197 6.05 22.65 -1.88
N ILE A 198 7.01 23.47 -2.32
CA ILE A 198 8.42 23.34 -1.91
C ILE A 198 8.58 23.72 -0.43
N LYS A 199 8.78 22.70 0.43
CA LYS A 199 8.97 22.85 1.88
C LYS A 199 10.40 23.23 2.26
N LYS A 200 11.39 22.76 1.48
CA LYS A 200 12.82 23.02 1.66
C LYS A 200 13.50 23.17 0.30
N ASP A 201 14.49 24.04 0.19
CA ASP A 201 15.15 24.37 -1.08
C ASP A 201 15.88 23.20 -1.76
N ASP A 202 16.25 22.19 -0.97
CA ASP A 202 17.02 21.01 -1.35
C ASP A 202 16.17 19.87 -1.93
N GLN A 203 14.86 19.85 -1.71
CA GLN A 203 13.98 18.73 -2.09
C GLN A 203 12.98 19.12 -3.19
N ARG A 204 13.50 19.35 -4.41
CA ARG A 204 12.72 19.82 -5.57
C ARG A 204 12.10 18.71 -6.43
N SER A 205 12.49 17.46 -6.21
CA SER A 205 11.93 16.31 -6.92
C SER A 205 12.22 15.00 -6.19
N ILE A 206 11.44 13.97 -6.47
CA ILE A 206 11.75 12.58 -6.11
C ILE A 206 12.05 11.76 -7.37
N ILE A 207 12.79 10.65 -7.20
CA ILE A 207 12.92 9.62 -8.23
C ILE A 207 12.13 8.40 -7.75
N GLY A 208 11.18 7.92 -8.56
CA GLY A 208 10.28 6.85 -8.17
C GLY A 208 9.60 6.15 -9.33
N SER A 209 8.82 5.12 -9.03
CA SER A 209 7.95 4.44 -9.98
C SER A 209 6.61 5.15 -10.11
N LEU A 210 5.92 4.96 -11.24
CA LEU A 210 4.56 5.44 -11.43
C LEU A 210 3.50 4.40 -11.06
N LEU A 211 3.85 3.12 -11.12
CA LEU A 211 2.98 1.98 -10.80
C LEU A 211 3.50 1.22 -9.57
N THR A 212 2.59 0.64 -8.77
CA THR A 212 2.91 -0.28 -7.67
C THR A 212 2.77 -1.75 -8.10
N ASN A 213 3.66 -2.64 -7.65
CA ASN A 213 3.48 -4.10 -7.69
C ASN A 213 2.93 -4.58 -6.32
N PRO A 214 1.98 -5.52 -6.17
CA PRO A 214 1.00 -6.11 -7.09
C PRO A 214 -0.44 -5.57 -6.85
N ASP A 215 -0.58 -4.31 -6.41
CA ASP A 215 -1.88 -3.69 -6.11
C ASP A 215 -2.19 -2.50 -7.05
N ASP A 216 -1.91 -2.65 -8.37
CA ASP A 216 -2.29 -1.78 -9.51
C ASP A 216 -2.57 -0.29 -9.17
N GLY A 217 -1.68 0.30 -8.37
CA GLY A 217 -1.83 1.65 -7.84
C GLY A 217 -1.02 2.58 -8.71
N LEU A 218 -1.64 3.67 -9.15
CA LEU A 218 -0.98 4.68 -9.97
C LEU A 218 -0.64 5.90 -9.11
N ARG A 219 0.51 6.52 -9.36
CA ARG A 219 0.76 7.93 -9.08
C ARG A 219 0.90 8.63 -10.41
N PHE A 220 0.15 9.70 -10.59
CA PHE A 220 0.15 10.38 -11.88
C PHE A 220 -0.16 11.85 -11.72
N ARG A 221 0.61 12.67 -12.42
CA ARG A 221 0.33 14.07 -12.73
C ARG A 221 1.27 14.44 -13.88
N GLU A 222 0.71 14.54 -15.08
CA GLU A 222 1.48 14.59 -16.34
C GLU A 222 2.53 15.71 -16.34
N ASP A 223 2.19 16.90 -15.87
CA ASP A 223 3.03 18.11 -15.94
C ASP A 223 4.28 18.08 -15.04
N ILE A 224 4.40 17.12 -14.12
CA ILE A 224 5.54 17.03 -13.20
C ILE A 224 6.36 15.76 -13.37
N ILE A 225 6.02 14.89 -14.31
CA ILE A 225 6.69 13.61 -14.53
C ILE A 225 7.67 13.73 -15.68
N THR A 226 8.92 13.32 -15.45
CA THR A 226 9.96 13.22 -16.48
C THR A 226 10.56 11.82 -16.49
N PRO A 227 10.35 11.03 -17.56
CA PRO A 227 11.03 9.75 -17.73
C PRO A 227 12.56 9.94 -17.83
N LEU A 228 13.33 9.06 -17.18
CA LEU A 228 14.79 9.11 -17.13
C LEU A 228 15.47 8.18 -18.15
N THR A 229 14.71 7.26 -18.76
CA THR A 229 15.20 6.30 -19.75
C THR A 229 14.27 6.28 -20.98
N PRO A 230 14.77 5.89 -22.17
CA PRO A 230 13.92 5.73 -23.35
C PRO A 230 12.77 4.73 -23.14
N SER A 231 13.03 3.63 -22.43
CA SER A 231 12.01 2.61 -22.13
C SER A 231 10.94 3.11 -21.16
N ALA A 232 11.34 3.88 -20.13
CA ALA A 232 10.39 4.56 -19.25
C ALA A 232 9.55 5.58 -20.03
N GLY A 233 10.15 6.27 -21.00
CA GLY A 233 9.46 7.20 -21.89
C GLY A 233 8.39 6.52 -22.75
N GLN A 234 8.74 5.41 -23.40
CA GLN A 234 7.77 4.62 -24.19
C GLN A 234 6.62 4.10 -23.33
N ALA A 235 6.92 3.58 -22.14
CA ALA A 235 5.92 3.09 -21.21
C ALA A 235 4.98 4.21 -20.71
N PHE A 236 5.52 5.43 -20.53
CA PHE A 236 4.73 6.60 -20.14
C PHE A 236 3.81 7.09 -21.26
N GLU A 237 4.27 7.07 -22.51
CA GLU A 237 3.40 7.38 -23.66
C GLU A 237 2.29 6.35 -23.83
N GLU A 238 2.57 5.06 -23.59
CA GLU A 238 1.54 4.02 -23.60
C GLU A 238 0.48 4.28 -22.52
N LEU A 239 0.90 4.61 -21.29
CA LEU A 239 0.00 5.02 -20.21
C LEU A 239 -0.88 6.22 -20.62
N LYS A 240 -0.28 7.27 -21.18
CA LYS A 240 -1.03 8.46 -21.65
C LYS A 240 -2.03 8.12 -22.74
N SER A 241 -1.66 7.25 -23.67
CA SER A 241 -2.55 6.79 -24.75
C SER A 241 -3.75 6.03 -24.18
N MET A 242 -3.49 5.10 -23.25
CA MET A 242 -4.53 4.35 -22.55
C MET A 242 -5.49 5.29 -21.80
N LEU A 243 -4.98 6.29 -21.08
CA LEU A 243 -5.83 7.25 -20.35
C LEU A 243 -6.72 8.13 -21.26
N ARG A 244 -6.45 8.14 -22.57
CA ARG A 244 -7.24 8.85 -23.60
C ARG A 244 -8.17 7.92 -24.37
N SER A 245 -8.11 6.61 -24.11
CA SER A 245 -8.82 5.58 -24.85
C SER A 245 -10.34 5.58 -24.59
N PRO A 246 -11.14 4.94 -25.45
CA PRO A 246 -12.57 4.74 -25.20
C PRO A 246 -12.86 4.01 -23.88
N GLU A 247 -12.03 3.06 -23.49
CA GLU A 247 -12.15 2.31 -22.23
C GLU A 247 -12.00 3.25 -21.03
N ALA A 248 -11.05 4.18 -21.07
CA ALA A 248 -10.85 5.19 -20.03
C ALA A 248 -12.06 6.13 -19.91
N ARG A 249 -12.64 6.55 -21.04
CA ARG A 249 -13.89 7.33 -21.06
C ARG A 249 -15.05 6.55 -20.48
N SER A 250 -15.16 5.26 -20.79
CA SER A 250 -16.22 4.39 -20.27
C SER A 250 -16.11 4.15 -18.76
N SER A 251 -14.90 4.29 -18.20
CA SER A 251 -14.57 4.13 -16.78
C SER A 251 -14.61 5.46 -16.01
N THR A 252 -14.89 6.56 -16.70
CA THR A 252 -15.01 7.89 -16.10
C THR A 252 -16.41 8.11 -15.55
N ILE A 253 -16.49 8.63 -14.34
CA ILE A 253 -17.73 8.99 -13.66
C ILE A 253 -17.70 10.51 -13.41
N PRO A 254 -18.54 11.30 -14.10
CA PRO A 254 -18.74 12.70 -13.74
C PRO A 254 -19.56 12.78 -12.45
N LEU A 255 -19.02 13.45 -11.45
CA LEU A 255 -19.68 13.74 -10.18
C LEU A 255 -20.23 15.16 -10.25
N SER A 256 -21.30 15.32 -11.04
CA SER A 256 -22.00 16.58 -11.25
C SER A 256 -22.74 17.03 -9.98
N PRO A 257 -23.23 18.28 -9.92
CA PRO A 257 -24.02 18.77 -8.78
C PRO A 257 -25.23 17.91 -8.42
N GLU A 258 -25.82 17.20 -9.40
CA GLU A 258 -26.92 16.26 -9.16
C GLU A 258 -26.44 14.98 -8.45
N VAL A 259 -25.19 14.57 -8.67
CA VAL A 259 -24.59 13.39 -8.03
C VAL A 259 -23.96 13.76 -6.69
N LEU A 260 -23.31 14.91 -6.60
CA LEU A 260 -22.69 15.46 -5.39
C LEU A 260 -23.27 16.85 -5.04
N PRO A 261 -24.53 16.92 -4.57
CA PRO A 261 -25.12 18.16 -4.10
C PRO A 261 -24.47 18.65 -2.80
N SER A 262 -24.76 19.90 -2.40
CA SER A 262 -24.40 20.43 -1.09
C SER A 262 -24.85 19.49 0.04
N GLY A 263 -24.00 19.29 1.05
CA GLY A 263 -24.21 18.28 2.09
C GLY A 263 -23.69 16.89 1.74
N SER A 264 -23.06 16.70 0.58
CA SER A 264 -22.40 15.43 0.22
C SER A 264 -20.93 15.43 0.62
N ILE A 265 -20.39 14.24 0.93
CA ILE A 265 -18.95 13.99 1.03
C ILE A 265 -18.59 12.88 0.06
N VAL A 266 -17.57 13.09 -0.76
CA VAL A 266 -16.95 12.00 -1.54
C VAL A 266 -15.61 11.62 -0.94
N LEU A 267 -15.40 10.33 -0.72
CA LEU A 267 -14.15 9.73 -0.26
C LEU A 267 -13.58 8.88 -1.40
N VAL A 268 -12.29 9.03 -1.68
CA VAL A 268 -11.64 8.43 -2.85
C VAL A 268 -10.31 7.82 -2.42
N GLU A 269 -10.06 6.57 -2.84
CA GLU A 269 -8.75 5.92 -2.78
C GLU A 269 -7.90 6.47 -3.93
N ASN A 270 -6.83 7.17 -3.56
CA ASN A 270 -6.06 8.04 -4.41
C ASN A 270 -5.12 7.33 -5.40
N ARG A 271 -4.85 6.04 -5.20
CA ARG A 271 -4.01 5.22 -6.08
C ARG A 271 -4.83 4.43 -7.10
N ARG A 272 -6.07 4.08 -6.76
CA ARG A 272 -7.01 3.31 -7.60
C ARG A 272 -7.89 4.18 -8.49
N TRP A 273 -7.99 5.47 -8.16
CA TRP A 273 -8.83 6.42 -8.89
C TRP A 273 -8.04 7.67 -9.28
N LEU A 274 -8.06 8.01 -10.57
CA LEU A 274 -7.68 9.34 -11.02
C LEU A 274 -8.84 10.29 -10.79
N HIS A 275 -8.53 11.57 -10.58
CA HIS A 275 -9.52 12.62 -10.58
C HIS A 275 -9.09 13.81 -11.44
N ALA A 276 -10.08 14.50 -11.98
CA ALA A 276 -9.93 15.70 -12.79
C ALA A 276 -11.07 16.67 -12.48
N ARG A 277 -10.86 17.94 -12.83
CA ARG A 277 -11.87 18.98 -12.71
C ARG A 277 -11.86 19.83 -13.98
N ASN A 278 -13.02 20.12 -14.56
CA ASN A 278 -13.11 21.16 -15.58
C ASN A 278 -12.99 22.56 -14.94
N GLU A 279 -13.06 23.59 -15.77
CA GLU A 279 -13.03 24.99 -15.36
C GLU A 279 -14.16 25.30 -14.36
N VAL A 280 -13.85 26.02 -13.27
CA VAL A 280 -14.87 26.49 -12.31
C VAL A 280 -15.38 27.85 -12.74
N ARG A 281 -16.70 27.96 -12.85
CA ARG A 281 -17.38 29.20 -13.24
C ARG A 281 -18.19 29.82 -12.11
N ASP A 282 -18.61 29.01 -11.15
CA ASP A 282 -19.36 29.48 -9.99
C ASP A 282 -18.40 30.02 -8.90
N PRO A 283 -18.42 31.34 -8.59
CA PRO A 283 -17.59 31.93 -7.53
C PRO A 283 -18.04 31.51 -6.12
N MET A 284 -19.28 31.04 -5.94
CA MET A 284 -19.81 30.56 -4.68
C MET A 284 -19.50 29.08 -4.44
N ARG A 285 -19.03 28.35 -5.46
CA ARG A 285 -18.65 26.94 -5.33
C ARG A 285 -17.66 26.74 -4.19
N HIS A 286 -18.04 25.91 -3.24
CA HIS A 286 -17.31 25.74 -1.99
C HIS A 286 -17.21 24.27 -1.61
N LEU A 287 -15.98 23.76 -1.63
CA LEU A 287 -15.64 22.46 -1.10
C LEU A 287 -14.65 22.58 0.05
N ARG A 288 -14.61 21.58 0.92
CA ARG A 288 -13.49 21.35 1.82
C ARG A 288 -12.80 20.04 1.52
N ARG A 289 -11.47 20.04 1.60
CA ARG A 289 -10.63 18.89 1.29
C ARG A 289 -9.85 18.43 2.52
N VAL A 290 -9.68 17.11 2.61
CA VAL A 290 -8.76 16.44 3.52
C VAL A 290 -8.08 15.29 2.81
N ARG A 291 -6.85 15.01 3.20
CA ARG A 291 -6.06 13.85 2.79
C ARG A 291 -5.61 13.13 4.05
N TRP A 292 -5.57 11.79 4.04
CA TRP A 292 -5.11 11.03 5.19
C TRP A 292 -4.49 9.69 4.77
N ASP A 293 -3.97 8.96 5.77
CA ASP A 293 -3.35 7.65 5.60
C ASP A 293 -2.20 7.70 4.56
N ALA A 294 -1.25 8.62 4.75
CA ALA A 294 -0.05 8.67 3.93
C ALA A 294 0.76 7.38 4.07
N ARG A 295 1.09 6.77 2.93
CA ARG A 295 1.84 5.51 2.85
C ARG A 295 2.90 5.61 1.77
N PRO A 296 4.08 4.98 1.94
CA PRO A 296 5.07 4.88 0.87
C PRO A 296 4.43 4.40 -0.42
N PHE A 297 4.69 5.11 -1.53
CA PHE A 297 4.04 4.78 -2.81
C PHE A 297 4.44 3.38 -3.28
N ALA A 298 5.75 3.16 -3.41
CA ALA A 298 6.34 1.85 -3.53
C ALA A 298 6.98 1.49 -2.19
N GLU A 299 6.99 0.20 -1.84
CA GLU A 299 7.76 -0.27 -0.70
C GLU A 299 9.26 -0.18 -1.01
N THR A 300 9.82 1.01 -0.82
CA THR A 300 11.26 1.21 -0.80
C THR A 300 11.72 1.03 0.63
N ILE A 301 12.67 0.11 0.86
CA ILE A 301 13.45 0.19 2.10
C ILE A 301 14.22 1.51 2.02
N PRO A 302 14.16 2.39 3.02
CA PRO A 302 14.99 3.59 3.07
C PRO A 302 16.46 3.22 2.83
N GLY A 303 17.10 3.82 1.83
CA GLY A 303 18.49 3.51 1.45
C GLY A 303 18.68 2.23 0.61
N TYR A 304 17.61 1.63 0.08
CA TYR A 304 17.70 0.51 -0.87
C TYR A 304 18.46 0.93 -2.13
N VAL A 305 19.64 0.34 -2.32
CA VAL A 305 20.42 0.47 -3.56
C VAL A 305 20.63 -0.94 -4.09
N ALA A 306 19.96 -1.29 -5.19
CA ALA A 306 19.97 -2.63 -5.76
C ALA A 306 21.40 -3.18 -5.98
N SER A 307 22.36 -2.33 -6.37
CA SER A 307 23.76 -2.70 -6.59
C SER A 307 24.51 -3.16 -5.33
N ARG A 308 23.96 -2.90 -4.14
CA ARG A 308 24.49 -3.37 -2.85
C ARG A 308 24.09 -4.82 -2.56
N TYR A 309 22.98 -5.30 -3.13
CA TYR A 309 22.49 -6.66 -2.89
C TYR A 309 23.18 -7.66 -3.81
N TYR A 310 23.32 -8.91 -3.36
CA TYR A 310 23.74 -9.99 -4.23
C TYR A 310 22.59 -10.33 -5.21
N PRO A 311 22.85 -10.40 -6.53
CA PRO A 311 21.81 -10.58 -7.53
C PRO A 311 21.43 -12.07 -7.70
N ASN A 312 20.88 -12.68 -6.65
CA ASN A 312 20.45 -14.09 -6.68
C ASN A 312 19.44 -14.34 -7.82
N GLN A 313 19.59 -15.47 -8.50
CA GLN A 313 18.58 -15.99 -9.44
C GLN A 313 17.96 -17.27 -8.89
N ILE A 314 16.64 -17.45 -9.08
CA ILE A 314 15.99 -18.75 -8.87
C ILE A 314 16.67 -19.78 -9.77
N GLY A 315 17.01 -20.94 -9.22
CA GLY A 315 17.79 -21.99 -9.86
C GLY A 315 19.31 -21.83 -9.76
N GLU A 316 19.83 -20.68 -9.33
CA GLU A 316 21.27 -20.47 -9.11
C GLU A 316 21.80 -21.44 -8.04
N ILE A 317 22.95 -22.06 -8.31
CA ILE A 317 23.63 -22.93 -7.35
C ILE A 317 24.76 -22.14 -6.67
N ILE A 318 24.56 -21.79 -5.40
CA ILE A 318 25.54 -21.08 -4.60
C ILE A 318 26.51 -22.08 -3.96
N LYS A 319 27.81 -21.80 -4.07
CA LYS A 319 28.90 -22.61 -3.51
C LYS A 319 28.81 -24.09 -3.95
N ASN A 320 28.35 -24.34 -5.17
CA ASN A 320 28.12 -25.68 -5.72
C ASN A 320 27.26 -26.61 -4.85
N ARG A 321 26.42 -26.05 -3.96
CA ARG A 321 25.66 -26.85 -2.98
C ARG A 321 24.24 -26.38 -2.76
N TYR A 322 24.00 -25.07 -2.72
CA TYR A 322 22.69 -24.53 -2.37
C TYR A 322 21.98 -24.00 -3.61
N GLN A 323 21.01 -24.76 -4.12
CA GLN A 323 20.19 -24.34 -5.24
C GLN A 323 19.08 -23.40 -4.74
N VAL A 324 19.05 -22.15 -5.22
CA VAL A 324 18.04 -21.16 -4.83
C VAL A 324 16.67 -21.58 -5.37
N VAL A 325 15.69 -21.70 -4.47
CA VAL A 325 14.31 -22.11 -4.79
C VAL A 325 13.40 -20.89 -4.92
N GLY A 326 13.46 -19.97 -3.96
CA GLY A 326 12.65 -18.76 -4.00
C GLY A 326 13.00 -17.80 -2.87
N LYS A 327 12.47 -16.58 -2.91
CA LYS A 327 12.81 -15.54 -1.93
C LYS A 327 11.82 -15.57 -0.76
N LEU A 328 12.32 -15.67 0.47
CA LEU A 328 11.50 -15.66 1.70
C LEU A 328 11.33 -14.25 2.28
N GLY A 329 12.30 -13.36 2.07
CA GLY A 329 12.25 -12.02 2.65
C GLY A 329 13.45 -11.14 2.30
N PHE A 330 13.44 -9.91 2.81
CA PHE A 330 14.52 -8.94 2.66
C PHE A 330 14.39 -7.82 3.71
N GLY A 331 15.50 -7.17 4.00
CA GLY A 331 15.59 -6.02 4.90
C GLY A 331 16.77 -5.13 4.49
N ALA A 332 17.00 -4.05 5.24
CA ALA A 332 17.99 -3.03 4.90
C ALA A 332 19.41 -3.57 4.67
N THR A 333 19.76 -4.67 5.33
CA THR A 333 21.12 -5.22 5.37
C THR A 333 21.26 -6.56 4.65
N SER A 334 20.16 -7.23 4.29
CA SER A 334 20.20 -8.60 3.77
C SER A 334 18.95 -9.02 3.00
N THR A 335 19.08 -10.13 2.26
CA THR A 335 17.98 -10.88 1.66
C THR A 335 17.93 -12.28 2.24
N VAL A 336 16.74 -12.89 2.25
CA VAL A 336 16.49 -14.22 2.81
C VAL A 336 15.85 -15.06 1.73
N TRP A 337 16.42 -16.23 1.45
CA TRP A 337 16.03 -17.12 0.35
C TRP A 337 15.82 -18.53 0.86
N LEU A 338 14.82 -19.23 0.32
CA LEU A 338 14.70 -20.67 0.41
C LEU A 338 15.64 -21.28 -0.62
N ALA A 339 16.38 -22.31 -0.21
CA ALA A 339 17.26 -23.07 -1.08
C ALA A 339 17.19 -24.56 -0.76
N ARG A 340 17.52 -25.39 -1.75
CA ARG A 340 17.73 -26.81 -1.59
C ARG A 340 19.21 -27.07 -1.34
N ASP A 341 19.52 -27.66 -0.19
CA ASP A 341 20.85 -28.18 0.12
C ASP A 341 21.02 -29.51 -0.62
N MET A 342 21.78 -29.50 -1.70
CA MET A 342 21.96 -30.66 -2.58
C MET A 342 22.80 -31.77 -1.94
N GLU A 343 23.60 -31.46 -0.92
CA GLU A 343 24.42 -32.44 -0.21
C GLU A 343 23.58 -33.27 0.78
N TYR A 344 22.75 -32.60 1.58
CA TYR A 344 21.90 -33.23 2.60
C TYR A 344 20.45 -33.45 2.14
N ARG A 345 20.11 -33.07 0.90
CA ARG A 345 18.79 -33.21 0.28
C ARG A 345 17.64 -32.66 1.14
N ARG A 346 17.81 -31.44 1.64
CA ARG A 346 16.84 -30.77 2.51
C ARG A 346 16.66 -29.30 2.14
N TYR A 347 15.57 -28.69 2.58
CA TYR A 347 15.41 -27.24 2.45
C TYR A 347 16.21 -26.50 3.54
N VAL A 348 16.78 -25.37 3.14
CA VAL A 348 17.50 -24.44 4.01
C VAL A 348 17.12 -23.01 3.68
N THR A 349 17.30 -22.11 4.64
CA THR A 349 17.19 -20.67 4.43
C THR A 349 18.57 -20.04 4.32
N LEU A 350 18.83 -19.32 3.23
CA LEU A 350 20.03 -18.52 3.00
C LEU A 350 19.75 -17.05 3.34
N LYS A 351 20.37 -16.52 4.40
CA LYS A 351 20.41 -15.07 4.65
C LYS A 351 21.70 -14.51 4.07
N ILE A 352 21.56 -13.73 3.00
CA ILE A 352 22.65 -13.16 2.20
C ILE A 352 22.69 -11.65 2.46
N PHE A 353 23.79 -11.18 3.05
CA PHE A 353 23.98 -9.76 3.35
C PHE A 353 24.31 -8.95 2.09
N ILE A 354 24.06 -7.64 2.14
CA ILE A 354 24.57 -6.70 1.14
C ILE A 354 26.11 -6.70 1.12
N LYS A 355 26.73 -6.14 0.08
CA LYS A 355 28.19 -6.06 -0.06
C LYS A 355 28.83 -5.44 1.19
N SER A 356 29.91 -6.04 1.69
CA SER A 356 30.54 -5.63 2.97
C SER A 356 31.00 -4.17 2.99
N THR A 357 31.41 -3.62 1.84
CA THR A 357 31.75 -2.19 1.70
C THR A 357 30.59 -1.24 2.01
N SER A 358 29.35 -1.74 2.02
CA SER A 358 28.14 -0.98 2.30
C SER A 358 27.57 -1.16 3.71
N LEU A 359 28.14 -2.04 4.54
CA LEU A 359 27.64 -2.39 5.88
C LEU A 359 28.44 -1.79 7.04
N GLY A 360 29.67 -1.31 6.79
CA GLY A 360 30.56 -0.82 7.85
C GLY A 360 30.70 -1.83 8.99
N GLN A 361 30.68 -1.34 10.23
CA GLN A 361 30.84 -2.14 11.46
C GLN A 361 29.67 -3.12 11.75
N GLN A 362 28.48 -2.90 11.16
CA GLN A 362 27.27 -3.67 11.49
C GLN A 362 27.36 -5.15 11.11
N LEU A 363 28.02 -5.46 9.99
CA LEU A 363 28.23 -6.86 9.59
C LEU A 363 29.16 -7.56 10.60
N ASP A 364 30.21 -6.89 11.04
CA ASP A 364 31.16 -7.44 12.00
C ASP A 364 30.50 -7.65 13.36
N ASP A 365 29.65 -6.72 13.81
CA ASP A 365 28.89 -6.85 15.06
C ASP A 365 27.92 -8.04 15.02
N GLU A 366 27.14 -8.20 13.95
CA GLU A 366 26.21 -9.32 13.80
C GLU A 366 26.98 -10.66 13.70
N LEU A 367 28.09 -10.71 12.93
CA LEU A 367 28.95 -11.90 12.88
C LEU A 367 29.56 -12.25 14.25
N ASN A 368 29.97 -11.25 15.03
CA ASN A 368 30.54 -11.46 16.37
C ASN A 368 29.49 -11.99 17.37
N ILE A 369 28.25 -11.51 17.29
CA ILE A 369 27.10 -12.05 18.05
C ILE A 369 26.93 -13.55 17.77
N TYR A 370 26.93 -13.93 16.50
CA TYR A 370 26.77 -15.34 16.10
C TYR A 370 27.95 -16.23 16.51
N LYS A 371 29.20 -15.74 16.41
CA LYS A 371 30.38 -16.47 16.90
C LYS A 371 30.27 -16.74 18.40
N ARG A 372 29.80 -15.74 19.16
CA ARG A 372 29.61 -15.86 20.61
C ARG A 372 28.53 -16.90 20.94
N ILE A 373 27.42 -16.92 20.20
CA ILE A 373 26.38 -17.95 20.36
C ILE A 373 26.94 -19.34 20.05
N GLY A 374 27.66 -19.51 18.93
CA GLY A 374 28.22 -20.79 18.51
C GLY A 374 29.33 -21.33 19.43
N GLY A 375 30.06 -20.46 20.13
CA GLY A 375 31.12 -20.83 21.07
C GLY A 375 30.65 -21.12 22.50
N THR A 376 29.34 -21.09 22.77
CA THR A 376 28.77 -21.29 24.11
C THR A 376 28.12 -22.66 24.29
N SER A 377 27.81 -23.01 25.53
CA SER A 377 27.33 -24.35 25.89
C SER A 377 26.02 -24.72 25.18
N GLN A 378 26.09 -25.75 24.32
CA GLN A 378 24.95 -26.25 23.55
C GLN A 378 23.96 -27.10 24.37
N SER A 379 24.29 -27.42 25.63
CA SER A 379 23.44 -28.25 26.49
C SER A 379 22.26 -27.50 27.11
N HIS A 380 22.22 -26.17 26.97
CA HIS A 380 21.13 -25.36 27.49
C HIS A 380 19.85 -25.58 26.69
N PRO A 381 18.68 -25.82 27.32
CA PRO A 381 17.43 -26.08 26.61
C PRO A 381 16.96 -24.92 25.72
N GLY A 382 17.41 -23.69 26.03
CA GLY A 382 17.15 -22.51 25.22
C GLY A 382 17.98 -22.40 23.93
N HIS A 383 19.09 -23.13 23.81
CA HIS A 383 19.98 -23.06 22.64
C HIS A 383 19.25 -23.38 21.33
N LYS A 384 18.38 -24.40 21.33
CA LYS A 384 17.61 -24.82 20.15
C LYS A 384 16.57 -23.79 19.66
N TYR A 385 16.30 -22.76 20.45
CA TYR A 385 15.38 -21.67 20.10
C TYR A 385 16.11 -20.41 19.61
N VAL A 386 17.43 -20.47 19.46
CA VAL A 386 18.28 -19.37 18.96
C VAL A 386 19.02 -19.84 17.71
N ARG A 387 19.12 -18.98 16.71
CA ARG A 387 19.84 -19.28 15.45
C ARG A 387 21.36 -19.26 15.64
N SER A 388 22.07 -20.19 15.01
CA SER A 388 23.54 -20.29 15.01
C SER A 388 24.11 -20.32 13.58
N GLN A 389 25.45 -20.18 13.43
CA GLN A 389 26.08 -19.72 12.19
C GLN A 389 26.93 -20.73 11.40
N ILE A 390 27.04 -20.50 10.07
CA ILE A 390 28.16 -20.92 9.18
C ILE A 390 28.40 -19.86 8.06
N HIS A 391 29.42 -18.99 8.19
CA HIS A 391 30.01 -18.07 7.16
C HIS A 391 29.16 -16.89 6.60
N ARG A 392 29.74 -16.06 5.69
CA ARG A 392 29.22 -14.79 5.10
C ARG A 392 27.82 -14.86 4.44
N CYS A 393 27.27 -16.06 4.32
CA CYS A 393 25.89 -16.37 4.01
C CYS A 393 25.39 -17.29 5.14
N LEU A 394 24.35 -16.87 5.85
CA LEU A 394 23.88 -17.65 7.00
C LEU A 394 22.88 -18.71 6.52
N VAL A 395 23.26 -19.97 6.66
CA VAL A 395 22.40 -21.12 6.34
C VAL A 395 21.66 -21.53 7.61
N HIS A 396 20.33 -21.54 7.56
CA HIS A 396 19.48 -21.89 8.69
C HIS A 396 18.46 -22.96 8.32
N PRO A 397 17.92 -23.72 9.30
CA PRO A 397 16.65 -24.38 9.12
C PRO A 397 15.58 -23.37 8.70
N PRO A 398 14.73 -23.69 7.71
CA PRO A 398 13.66 -22.80 7.32
C PRO A 398 12.60 -22.73 8.42
N LEU A 399 12.01 -21.55 8.59
CA LEU A 399 10.94 -21.29 9.54
C LEU A 399 9.69 -20.87 8.77
N TRP A 400 8.53 -21.05 9.38
CA TRP A 400 7.22 -20.64 8.83
C TRP A 400 7.06 -19.12 8.90
N GLU A 401 5.82 -18.64 8.97
CA GLU A 401 5.46 -17.26 9.18
C GLU A 401 5.83 -16.74 10.59
N SER A 402 5.85 -15.41 10.72
CA SER A 402 6.03 -14.72 11.99
C SER A 402 4.75 -14.68 12.82
N VAL A 403 4.87 -14.48 14.13
CA VAL A 403 3.70 -14.25 15.01
C VAL A 403 2.83 -13.11 14.48
N LEU A 404 3.43 -12.05 13.92
CA LEU A 404 2.68 -10.96 13.29
C LEU A 404 1.84 -11.41 12.08
N ALA A 405 2.43 -12.21 11.18
CA ALA A 405 1.71 -12.74 10.04
C ALA A 405 0.54 -13.64 10.47
N PHE A 406 0.77 -14.49 11.48
CA PHE A 406 -0.28 -15.33 12.05
C PHE A 406 -1.41 -14.51 12.67
N LEU A 407 -1.09 -13.42 13.38
CA LEU A 407 -2.08 -12.50 13.92
C LEU A 407 -2.92 -11.85 12.82
N HIS A 408 -2.32 -11.50 11.67
CA HIS A 408 -3.06 -10.93 10.55
C HIS A 408 -3.97 -11.93 9.84
N ARG A 409 -3.61 -13.22 9.82
CA ARG A 409 -4.47 -14.28 9.28
C ARG A 409 -5.65 -14.62 10.20
N ASN A 410 -5.52 -14.37 11.50
CA ASN A 410 -6.62 -14.55 12.43
C ASN A 410 -7.63 -13.38 12.31
N PRO A 411 -8.92 -13.62 11.95
CA PRO A 411 -9.94 -12.57 11.87
C PRO A 411 -10.09 -11.75 13.14
N ILE A 412 -9.80 -12.34 14.31
CA ILE A 412 -9.91 -11.71 15.63
C ILE A 412 -8.60 -10.98 16.03
N ARG A 413 -7.52 -11.14 15.25
CA ARG A 413 -6.18 -10.58 15.50
C ARG A 413 -5.60 -10.90 16.89
N ARG A 414 -5.84 -12.12 17.38
CA ARG A 414 -5.32 -12.62 18.65
C ARG A 414 -4.67 -13.98 18.47
N LEU A 415 -3.68 -14.32 19.30
CA LEU A 415 -3.22 -15.71 19.38
C LEU A 415 -4.20 -16.51 20.23
N PRO A 416 -4.57 -17.74 19.82
CA PRO A 416 -5.24 -18.67 20.74
C PRO A 416 -4.39 -18.85 22.01
N THR A 417 -5.01 -18.86 23.18
CA THR A 417 -4.32 -18.97 24.47
C THR A 417 -3.29 -20.10 24.52
N PRO A 418 -3.56 -21.33 24.02
CA PRO A 418 -2.57 -22.40 24.01
C PRO A 418 -1.32 -22.05 23.20
N VAL A 419 -1.49 -21.39 22.05
CA VAL A 419 -0.39 -20.96 21.18
C VAL A 419 0.43 -19.87 21.87
N LEU A 420 -0.23 -18.89 22.48
CA LEU A 420 0.45 -17.79 23.19
C LEU A 420 1.34 -18.31 24.33
N VAL A 421 0.83 -19.25 25.14
CA VAL A 421 1.61 -19.86 26.24
C VAL A 421 2.87 -20.54 25.72
N VAL A 422 2.75 -21.30 24.62
CA VAL A 422 3.90 -21.97 24.00
C VAL A 422 4.91 -20.97 23.45
N VAL A 423 4.44 -19.92 22.78
CA VAL A 423 5.31 -18.85 22.23
C VAL A 423 6.07 -18.15 23.36
N LEU A 424 5.39 -17.72 24.41
CA LEU A 424 6.01 -17.04 25.54
C LEU A 424 7.01 -17.94 26.28
N HIS A 425 6.65 -19.20 26.53
CA HIS A 425 7.54 -20.14 27.18
C HIS A 425 8.84 -20.35 26.38
N ARG A 426 8.74 -20.55 25.05
CA ARG A 426 9.92 -20.70 24.18
C ARG A 426 10.74 -19.40 24.11
N LEU A 427 10.08 -18.25 24.04
CA LEU A 427 10.73 -16.95 24.05
C LEU A 427 11.53 -16.72 25.33
N PHE A 428 10.95 -17.02 26.50
CA PHE A 428 11.64 -16.87 27.78
C PHE A 428 12.84 -17.82 27.90
N LEU A 429 12.73 -19.06 27.44
CA LEU A 429 13.88 -19.97 27.38
C LEU A 429 14.99 -19.48 26.45
N ALA A 430 14.63 -18.90 25.29
CA ALA A 430 15.60 -18.32 24.37
C ALA A 430 16.31 -17.10 24.99
N LEU A 431 15.57 -16.22 25.68
CA LEU A 431 16.12 -15.06 26.36
C LEU A 431 17.00 -15.44 27.53
N ASP A 432 16.58 -16.41 28.35
CA ASP A 432 17.40 -16.94 29.45
C ASP A 432 18.74 -17.48 28.92
N TYR A 433 18.72 -18.23 27.82
CA TYR A 433 19.94 -18.69 27.16
C TYR A 433 20.84 -17.54 26.69
N LEU A 434 20.26 -16.58 25.95
CA LEU A 434 20.99 -15.42 25.44
C LEU A 434 21.62 -14.61 26.56
N HIS A 435 20.89 -14.40 27.65
CA HIS A 435 21.33 -13.55 28.75
C HIS A 435 22.33 -14.28 29.66
N THR A 436 22.05 -15.52 30.06
CA THR A 436 22.86 -16.22 31.07
C THR A 436 24.09 -16.87 30.47
N LYS A 437 23.96 -17.52 29.30
CA LYS A 437 25.04 -18.28 28.65
C LYS A 437 25.76 -17.45 27.60
N CYS A 438 25.03 -16.83 26.68
CA CYS A 438 25.64 -16.06 25.59
C CYS A 438 26.13 -14.69 26.04
N LYS A 439 25.57 -14.12 27.11
CA LYS A 439 25.81 -12.74 27.56
C LYS A 439 25.49 -11.71 26.46
N ILE A 440 24.35 -11.89 25.79
CA ILE A 440 23.85 -11.07 24.68
C ILE A 440 22.47 -10.57 25.04
N ILE A 441 22.19 -9.29 24.82
CA ILE A 441 20.85 -8.70 24.97
C ILE A 441 20.23 -8.60 23.58
N HIS A 442 19.04 -9.15 23.38
CA HIS A 442 18.29 -8.99 22.14
C HIS A 442 17.49 -7.68 22.18
N THR A 443 17.83 -6.72 21.33
CA THR A 443 17.25 -5.36 21.37
C THR A 443 15.99 -5.19 20.51
N ASP A 444 15.64 -6.18 19.69
CA ASP A 444 14.54 -6.08 18.72
C ASP A 444 13.50 -7.21 18.86
N ILE A 445 12.95 -7.38 20.07
CA ILE A 445 11.93 -8.39 20.37
C ILE A 445 10.56 -7.85 19.95
N ARG A 446 10.03 -8.35 18.83
CA ARG A 446 8.75 -7.94 18.24
C ARG A 446 8.11 -9.08 17.45
N ALA A 447 6.78 -9.03 17.27
CA ALA A 447 6.00 -10.15 16.74
C ALA A 447 6.39 -10.58 15.31
N ASP A 448 6.93 -9.68 14.50
CA ASP A 448 7.50 -9.92 13.17
C ASP A 448 8.87 -10.61 13.20
N ASN A 449 9.60 -10.55 14.32
CA ASN A 449 10.89 -11.22 14.50
C ASN A 449 10.78 -12.58 15.22
N ILE A 450 9.57 -12.96 15.68
CA ILE A 450 9.32 -14.26 16.31
C ILE A 450 8.67 -15.16 15.27
N MET A 451 9.34 -16.25 14.89
CA MET A 451 8.95 -17.13 13.78
C MET A 451 8.60 -18.53 14.28
N PHE A 452 7.62 -19.18 13.67
CA PHE A 452 7.26 -20.56 14.02
C PHE A 452 8.20 -21.59 13.37
N SER A 453 8.56 -22.63 14.12
CA SER A 453 9.26 -23.81 13.59
C SER A 453 8.30 -24.69 12.81
N ILE A 454 8.76 -25.25 11.69
CA ILE A 454 8.00 -26.20 10.87
C ILE A 454 8.41 -27.62 11.25
N ALA A 455 7.44 -28.53 11.32
CA ALA A 455 7.67 -29.95 11.54
C ALA A 455 7.55 -30.78 10.24
N ASP A 456 6.91 -30.23 9.21
CA ASP A 456 6.67 -30.89 7.93
C ASP A 456 7.24 -30.06 6.77
N ASP A 457 8.25 -30.61 6.10
CA ASP A 457 8.93 -29.97 4.98
C ASP A 457 8.09 -29.92 3.70
N SER A 458 6.93 -30.60 3.64
CA SER A 458 6.01 -30.60 2.49
C SER A 458 5.59 -29.19 2.07
N VAL A 459 5.47 -28.28 3.04
CA VAL A 459 5.20 -26.85 2.86
C VAL A 459 6.15 -26.21 1.85
N PHE A 460 7.43 -26.58 1.89
CA PHE A 460 8.44 -26.00 1.02
C PHE A 460 8.39 -26.57 -0.38
N SER A 461 7.91 -27.81 -0.52
CA SER A 461 7.64 -28.42 -1.82
C SER A 461 6.44 -27.75 -2.49
N ASP A 462 5.38 -27.42 -1.74
CA ASP A 462 4.26 -26.63 -2.27
C ASP A 462 4.70 -25.22 -2.66
N PHE A 463 5.54 -24.57 -1.84
CA PHE A 463 6.13 -23.28 -2.18
C PHE A 463 6.98 -23.35 -3.46
N GLU A 464 7.81 -24.39 -3.60
CA GLU A 464 8.64 -24.60 -4.79
C GLU A 464 7.81 -24.87 -6.04
N GLU A 465 6.78 -25.72 -5.97
CA GLU A 465 5.87 -25.98 -7.09
C GLU A 465 5.14 -24.69 -7.50
N ASN A 466 4.67 -23.90 -6.54
CA ASN A 466 4.05 -22.61 -6.83
C ASN A 466 5.03 -21.65 -7.52
N GLU A 467 6.30 -21.56 -7.08
CA GLU A 467 7.31 -20.73 -7.74
C GLU A 467 7.72 -21.26 -9.14
N LEU A 468 7.53 -22.54 -9.42
CA LEU A 468 7.76 -23.12 -10.74
C LEU A 468 6.59 -22.84 -11.70
N GLN A 469 5.35 -22.93 -11.20
CA GLN A 469 4.13 -22.72 -11.98
C GLN A 469 3.81 -21.22 -12.20
N ASP A 470 4.07 -20.40 -11.18
CA ASP A 470 3.87 -18.94 -11.19
C ASP A 470 5.10 -18.23 -10.59
N PRO A 471 6.16 -18.03 -11.40
CA PRO A 471 7.43 -17.53 -10.90
C PRO A 471 7.31 -16.08 -10.43
N SER A 472 7.72 -15.82 -9.19
CA SER A 472 7.82 -14.47 -8.62
C SER A 472 8.64 -13.51 -9.50
N PRO A 473 8.07 -12.41 -10.05
CA PRO A 473 8.81 -11.41 -10.81
C PRO A 473 10.18 -10.97 -10.26
N LYS A 474 11.14 -10.87 -11.17
CA LYS A 474 12.52 -10.51 -10.85
C LYS A 474 12.62 -9.00 -10.60
N GLY A 475 12.52 -8.53 -9.35
CA GLY A 475 13.06 -7.20 -8.98
C GLY A 475 12.51 -6.41 -7.80
N VAL A 476 11.25 -6.55 -7.33
CA VAL A 476 10.69 -5.76 -6.20
C VAL A 476 9.58 -6.60 -5.53
N ARG A 477 9.49 -6.53 -4.20
CA ARG A 477 8.83 -7.44 -3.23
C ARG A 477 7.60 -8.27 -3.68
N TRP A 478 7.71 -9.56 -3.35
CA TRP A 478 6.70 -10.61 -3.23
C TRP A 478 6.02 -10.57 -1.85
N LYS A 479 4.69 -10.56 -1.78
CA LYS A 479 3.97 -11.03 -0.58
C LYS A 479 3.91 -12.55 -0.71
N VAL A 480 4.56 -13.28 0.19
CA VAL A 480 4.34 -14.72 0.32
C VAL A 480 2.98 -14.90 0.99
N ASN A 481 1.91 -14.95 0.21
CA ASN A 481 0.65 -15.53 0.64
C ASN A 481 0.67 -16.99 0.20
N LEU A 482 1.07 -17.89 1.08
CA LEU A 482 0.72 -19.29 0.91
C LEU A 482 -0.80 -19.39 1.11
N HIS A 483 -1.56 -19.41 0.01
CA HIS A 483 -2.97 -19.75 0.03
C HIS A 483 -3.08 -21.28 0.08
N PHE A 484 -3.71 -21.81 1.13
CA PHE A 484 -4.07 -23.23 1.20
C PHE A 484 -5.59 -23.37 1.28
N PRO A 485 -6.19 -24.26 0.48
CA PRO A 485 -7.59 -24.62 0.61
C PRO A 485 -7.79 -25.53 1.83
N GLY A 486 -8.60 -25.07 2.78
CA GLY A 486 -9.27 -25.93 3.78
C GLY A 486 -8.48 -26.26 5.04
N THR A 487 -8.70 -25.47 6.09
CA THR A 487 -8.89 -25.93 7.48
C THR A 487 -9.90 -25.04 8.16
#